data_AF-A0AAQ1HSH7-F1
#
_entry.id   AF-A0AAQ1HSH7-F1
#
_cell.length_a   1.000
_cell.length_b   1.000
_cell.length_c   1.000
_cell.angle_alpha   90.00
_cell.angle_beta   90.00
_cell.angle_gamma   90.00
#
_symmetry.space_group_name_H-M   'P 1'
#
loop_
_entity.id
_entity.type
_entity.pdbx_description
1 polymer ?
#
loop_
_entity_poly.entity_id
_entity_poly.type
_entity_poly.pdbx_seq_one_letter_code
_entity_poly.pdbx_strand_id
1 'polypeptide(L)'
;MVTHFLIGTSQAACGRSDPNVAGSQDVAQVSCKTCRRTNAFTQAQETTGTAPAAAPKSKQPARAPAQPGRDAARQAWQARLSALSGKTRLPRGSRRAQAYV
;
A
#
# COMPACT_ATOMS: atom_id res chain seq x y z
N MET A 1 8.43 -0.20 -22.61
CA MET A 1 9.10 -1.11 -21.66
C MET A 1 8.79 -0.64 -20.24
N VAL A 2 8.35 -1.53 -19.34
CA VAL A 2 8.04 -1.18 -17.93
C VAL A 2 9.14 -1.73 -17.03
N THR A 3 9.79 -0.86 -16.28
CA THR A 3 10.84 -1.22 -15.33
C THR A 3 10.27 -1.18 -13.91
N HIS A 4 10.43 -2.28 -13.19
CA HIS A 4 9.93 -2.45 -11.84
C HIS A 4 10.99 -2.08 -10.81
N PHE A 5 10.57 -1.56 -9.66
CA PHE A 5 11.46 -1.37 -8.53
C PHE A 5 11.68 -2.70 -7.82
N LEU A 6 12.91 -3.16 -7.68
CA LEU A 6 13.25 -4.43 -7.02
C LEU A 6 13.49 -4.21 -5.52
N ILE A 7 12.86 -5.07 -4.70
CA ILE A 7 13.15 -5.22 -3.28
C ILE A 7 13.90 -6.56 -3.15
N GLY A 8 15.23 -6.51 -3.17
CA GLY A 8 16.07 -7.72 -3.17
C GLY A 8 16.31 -8.32 -4.56
N THR A 9 16.47 -9.64 -4.65
CA THR A 9 17.01 -10.32 -5.84
C THR A 9 16.01 -10.62 -6.96
N SER A 10 14.71 -10.80 -6.66
CA SER A 10 13.71 -11.16 -7.69
C SER A 10 12.28 -10.70 -7.42
N GLN A 11 12.05 -9.91 -6.36
CA GLN A 11 10.72 -9.42 -6.02
C GLN A 11 10.58 -7.94 -6.37
N ALA A 12 9.68 -7.61 -7.28
CA ALA A 12 9.27 -6.23 -7.51
C ALA A 12 8.41 -5.72 -6.35
N ALA A 13 8.58 -4.45 -5.99
CA ALA A 13 7.82 -3.81 -4.92
C ALA A 13 6.30 -3.82 -5.13
N CYS A 14 5.85 -3.94 -6.38
CA CYS A 14 4.44 -4.10 -6.71
C CYS A 14 3.90 -5.54 -6.52
N GLY A 15 4.71 -6.46 -5.97
CA GLY A 15 4.34 -7.85 -5.72
C GLY A 15 4.51 -8.79 -6.93
N ARG A 16 5.17 -8.35 -8.00
CA ARG A 16 5.52 -9.25 -9.13
C ARG A 16 6.85 -9.94 -8.84
N SER A 17 6.94 -11.23 -9.11
CA SER A 17 8.15 -12.02 -8.84
C SER A 17 8.63 -12.83 -10.05
N ASP A 18 8.31 -12.37 -11.26
CA ASP A 18 8.78 -13.01 -12.49
C ASP A 18 10.30 -12.83 -12.65
N PRO A 19 11.07 -13.91 -12.89
CA PRO A 19 12.52 -13.82 -13.10
C PRO A 19 12.89 -13.08 -14.38
N ASN A 20 11.96 -12.99 -15.34
CA ASN A 20 12.13 -12.28 -16.60
C ASN A 20 11.63 -10.81 -16.55
N VAL A 21 11.21 -10.31 -15.38
CA VAL A 21 10.75 -8.93 -15.28
C VAL A 21 11.93 -7.98 -15.37
N ALA A 22 11.82 -6.96 -16.23
CA ALA A 22 12.78 -5.87 -16.24
C ALA A 22 12.69 -5.10 -14.91
N GLY A 23 13.64 -5.33 -14.01
CA GLY A 23 13.69 -4.75 -12.69
C GLY A 23 14.96 -3.92 -12.48
N SER A 24 14.86 -2.85 -11.70
CA SER A 24 15.98 -2.02 -11.28
C SER A 24 15.81 -1.62 -9.81
N GLN A 25 16.93 -1.51 -9.11
CA GLN A 25 17.00 -0.88 -7.78
C GLN A 25 17.26 0.63 -7.90
N ASP A 26 17.60 1.12 -9.09
CA ASP A 26 17.77 2.54 -9.36
C ASP A 26 16.42 3.22 -9.55
N VAL A 27 16.18 4.24 -8.73
CA VAL A 27 14.92 5.00 -8.66
C VAL A 27 14.60 5.71 -9.98
N ALA A 28 15.62 6.24 -10.68
CA ALA A 28 15.43 7.00 -11.91
C ALA A 28 14.99 6.12 -13.09
N GLN A 29 15.34 4.83 -13.05
CA GLN A 29 14.96 3.87 -14.09
C GLN A 29 13.56 3.28 -13.91
N VAL A 30 12.87 3.50 -12.78
CA VAL A 30 11.56 2.87 -12.51
C VAL A 30 10.41 3.59 -13.23
N SER A 31 9.78 2.90 -14.18
CA SER A 31 8.58 3.38 -14.88
C SER A 31 7.28 2.75 -14.38
N CYS A 32 7.32 1.67 -13.59
CA CYS A 32 6.12 1.03 -13.04
C CYS A 32 5.38 1.92 -12.03
N LYS A 33 4.16 2.36 -12.39
CA LYS A 33 3.33 3.24 -11.54
C LYS A 33 2.97 2.63 -10.18
N THR A 34 2.79 1.33 -10.11
CA THR A 34 2.49 0.63 -8.85
C THR A 34 3.72 0.59 -7.94
N CYS A 35 4.90 0.30 -8.50
CA CYS A 35 6.17 0.39 -7.77
C CYS A 35 6.39 1.81 -7.23
N ARG A 36 6.13 2.85 -8.04
CA ARG A 36 6.31 4.25 -7.63
C ARG A 36 5.43 4.72 -6.47
N ARG A 37 4.37 3.96 -6.13
CA ARG A 37 3.46 4.24 -5.00
C ARG A 37 3.77 3.44 -3.75
N THR A 38 4.73 2.52 -3.82
CA THR A 38 5.08 1.67 -2.68
C THR A 38 6.01 2.39 -1.72
N ASN A 39 5.91 2.06 -0.43
CA ASN A 39 6.75 2.65 0.60
C ASN A 39 8.25 2.38 0.36
N ALA A 40 8.59 1.19 -0.15
CA ALA A 40 9.97 0.84 -0.50
C ALA A 40 10.58 1.79 -1.54
N PHE A 41 9.79 2.23 -2.52
CA PHE A 41 10.24 3.20 -3.54
C PHE A 41 10.34 4.63 -2.99
N THR A 42 9.45 5.02 -2.08
CA THR A 42 9.52 6.33 -1.40
C THR A 42 10.77 6.42 -0.53
N GLN A 43 11.06 5.39 0.27
CA GLN A 43 12.28 5.33 1.08
C GLN A 43 13.55 5.37 0.22
N ALA A 44 13.58 4.64 -0.90
CA ALA A 44 14.70 4.68 -1.82
C ALA A 44 14.92 6.09 -2.42
N GLN A 45 13.85 6.80 -2.79
CA GLN A 45 13.94 8.20 -3.25
C GLN A 45 14.56 9.12 -2.19
N GLU A 46 14.12 9.00 -0.94
CA GLU A 46 14.61 9.81 0.18
C GLU A 46 16.10 9.57 0.43
N THR A 47 16.57 8.32 0.33
CA THR A 47 18.00 7.98 0.47
C THR A 47 18.86 8.51 -0.68
N THR A 48 18.31 8.68 -1.88
CA THR A 48 19.04 9.22 -3.05
C THR A 48 19.12 10.76 -3.09
N GLY A 49 18.70 11.46 -2.04
CA GLY A 49 18.90 12.91 -1.89
C GLY A 49 18.09 13.79 -2.85
N THR A 50 17.24 13.22 -3.70
CA THR A 50 16.33 13.95 -4.59
C THR A 50 14.98 14.11 -3.90
N ALA A 51 14.96 14.83 -2.77
CA ALA A 51 13.73 15.12 -2.05
C ALA A 51 13.08 16.40 -2.58
N PRO A 52 11.94 16.36 -3.30
CA PRO A 52 10.94 17.37 -3.03
C PRO A 52 10.39 17.02 -1.64
N ALA A 53 10.76 17.81 -0.63
CA ALA A 53 10.06 17.78 0.64
C ALA A 53 8.56 17.87 0.33
N ALA A 54 7.82 16.80 0.58
CA ALA A 54 6.38 16.83 0.49
C ALA A 54 5.93 17.78 1.60
N ALA A 55 5.79 19.05 1.25
CA ALA A 55 5.20 20.06 2.10
C ALA A 55 3.91 19.47 2.67
N PRO A 56 3.72 19.49 4.01
CA PRO A 56 2.44 19.11 4.56
C PRO A 56 1.42 20.03 3.90
N LYS A 57 0.48 19.46 3.14
CA LYS A 57 -0.63 20.22 2.57
C LYS A 57 -1.38 20.84 3.74
N SER A 58 -1.07 22.11 4.02
CA SER A 58 -1.87 23.00 4.82
C SER A 58 -3.24 23.07 4.16
N LYS A 59 -4.24 22.48 4.82
CA LYS A 59 -5.64 22.83 4.58
C LYS A 59 -6.07 23.71 5.74
N GLN A 60 -6.15 25.01 5.45
CA GLN A 60 -6.78 26.03 6.30
C GLN A 60 -8.27 25.73 6.55
N PRO A 61 -8.89 26.41 7.53
CA PRO A 61 -9.87 25.82 8.43
C PRO A 61 -11.27 25.94 7.87
N ALA A 62 -12.00 24.83 7.85
CA ALA A 62 -13.43 24.83 7.69
C ALA A 62 -14.01 23.88 8.73
N ARG A 63 -14.49 24.48 9.82
CA ARG A 63 -15.49 23.97 10.76
C ARG A 63 -15.42 22.47 11.03
N ALA A 64 -14.67 22.09 12.06
CA ALA A 64 -14.60 20.72 12.54
C ALA A 64 -15.98 20.23 13.00
N PRO A 65 -16.62 19.22 12.36
CA PRO A 65 -17.20 18.17 13.15
C PRO A 65 -16.03 17.44 13.83
N ALA A 66 -16.16 17.14 15.13
CA ALA A 66 -15.15 16.46 15.92
C ALA A 66 -14.48 15.37 15.07
N GLN A 67 -13.20 15.54 14.76
CA GLN A 67 -12.49 14.59 13.93
C GLN A 67 -12.55 13.25 14.67
N PRO A 68 -13.16 12.21 14.08
CA PRO A 68 -13.05 10.89 14.64
C PRO A 68 -11.54 10.64 14.80
N GLY A 69 -11.08 10.37 16.03
CA GLY A 69 -9.67 10.10 16.31
C GLY A 69 -9.10 9.07 15.34
N ARG A 70 -7.77 8.91 15.25
CA ARG A 70 -7.13 7.96 14.30
C ARG A 70 -7.81 6.59 14.24
N ASP A 71 -8.40 6.15 15.36
CA ASP A 71 -9.12 4.89 15.50
C ASP A 71 -10.62 4.94 15.20
N ALA A 72 -11.26 6.09 15.08
CA ALA A 72 -12.71 6.15 14.96
C ALA A 72 -13.21 5.76 13.56
N ALA A 73 -12.38 5.86 12.52
CA ALA A 73 -12.65 5.16 11.25
C ALA A 73 -12.65 3.63 11.42
N ARG A 74 -11.71 3.11 12.22
CA ARG A 74 -11.60 1.68 12.55
C ARG A 74 -12.77 1.22 13.44
N GLN A 75 -13.15 2.01 14.44
CA GLN A 75 -14.29 1.72 15.33
C GLN A 75 -15.62 1.75 14.57
N ALA A 76 -15.84 2.75 13.71
CA ALA A 76 -17.03 2.80 12.86
C ALA A 76 -17.13 1.58 11.93
N TRP A 77 -16.01 1.12 11.40
CA TRP A 77 -15.94 -0.09 10.60
C TRP A 77 -16.26 -1.35 11.43
N GLN A 78 -15.69 -1.48 12.63
CA GLN A 78 -15.97 -2.60 13.54
C GLN A 78 -17.45 -2.64 13.98
N ALA A 79 -18.04 -1.49 14.31
CA ALA A 79 -19.45 -1.39 14.68
C ALA A 79 -20.39 -1.83 13.54
N ARG A 80 -20.03 -1.50 12.28
CA ARG A 80 -20.77 -1.97 11.11
C ARG A 80 -20.65 -3.49 10.92
N LEU A 81 -19.47 -4.06 11.18
CA LEU A 81 -19.25 -5.51 11.11
C LEU A 81 -19.95 -6.30 12.22
N SER A 82 -20.06 -5.73 13.42
CA SER A 82 -20.75 -6.36 14.53
C SER A 82 -22.27 -6.37 14.31
N ALA A 83 -22.83 -5.29 13.74
CA ALA A 83 -24.25 -5.15 13.40
C ALA A 83 -24.73 -6.08 12.28
N LEU A 84 -23.85 -6.56 11.41
CA LEU A 84 -24.17 -7.56 10.39
C LEU A 84 -24.28 -8.97 11.03
N SER A 85 -25.49 -9.55 11.07
CA SER A 85 -25.71 -10.92 11.53
C SER A 85 -25.34 -11.95 10.44
N GLY A 86 -24.55 -12.97 10.80
CA GLY A 86 -24.42 -14.25 10.09
C GLY A 86 -23.94 -14.27 8.62
N LYS A 87 -22.93 -15.11 8.33
CA LYS A 87 -22.39 -15.47 6.98
C LYS A 87 -21.66 -14.37 6.20
N THR A 88 -21.98 -13.09 6.41
CA THR A 88 -21.24 -11.95 5.82
C THR A 88 -20.02 -11.54 6.66
N ARG A 89 -19.79 -12.22 7.80
CA ARG A 89 -18.76 -11.91 8.80
C ARG A 89 -17.41 -12.60 8.56
N LEU A 90 -17.20 -13.26 7.42
CA LEU A 90 -15.88 -13.82 7.10
C LEU A 90 -15.14 -12.86 6.15
N PRO A 91 -14.05 -12.21 6.61
CA PRO A 91 -13.01 -11.75 5.69
C PRO A 91 -12.63 -12.93 4.80
N ARG A 92 -12.48 -12.71 3.49
CA ARG A 92 -12.06 -13.73 2.53
C ARG A 92 -10.65 -14.27 2.88
N GLY A 93 -10.56 -15.15 3.86
CA GLY A 93 -9.29 -15.65 4.38
C GLY A 93 -9.38 -16.78 5.41
N SER A 94 -10.58 -17.27 5.74
CA SER A 94 -10.76 -18.43 6.64
C SER A 94 -11.70 -19.49 6.07
N ARG A 95 -11.63 -19.73 4.76
CA ARG A 95 -12.03 -21.02 4.19
C ARG A 95 -10.78 -21.78 3.78
N ARG A 96 -10.46 -22.80 4.56
CA ARG A 96 -9.76 -24.06 4.24
C ARG A 96 -8.55 -23.95 3.31
N ALA A 97 -7.38 -24.33 3.83
CA ALA A 97 -6.33 -24.92 3.00
C ALA A 97 -6.98 -25.90 2.02
N GLN A 98 -6.90 -25.58 0.73
CA GLN A 98 -7.35 -26.47 -0.31
C GLN A 98 -6.34 -27.62 -0.33
N ALA A 99 -6.76 -28.81 0.05
CA ALA A 99 -5.96 -30.00 -0.16
C ALA A 99 -5.77 -30.15 -1.67
N TYR A 100 -4.51 -30.18 -2.11
CA TYR A 100 -4.15 -30.50 -3.48
C TYR A 100 -4.53 -31.98 -3.72
N VAL A 101 -5.37 -32.22 -4.73
CA VAL A 101 -5.61 -33.54 -5.32
C VAL A 101 -4.98 -33.53 -6.70
#